data_AF-X1DT85-F1
#
_entry.id   AF-X1DT85-F1
#
_cell.length_a   1.000
_cell.length_b   1.000
_cell.length_c   1.000
_cell.angle_alpha   90.00
_cell.angle_beta   90.00
_cell.angle_gamma   90.00
#
_symmetry.space_group_name_H-M   'P 1'
#
loop_
_entity.id
_entity.type
_entity.pdbx_description
1 polymer ?
#
loop_
_entity_poly.entity_id
_entity_poly.type
_entity_poly.pdbx_seq_one_letter_code
_entity_poly.pdbx_strand_id
1 'polypeptide(L)' 'EDDTIAVRVMKADGEKCMRCWVFSETVGQFSDHPSICNKCYGILKED' A
#
# COMPACT_ATOMS: atom_id res chain seq x y z
N GLU A 1 0.73 11.63 37.36
CA GLU A 1 0.67 10.69 36.23
C GLU A 1 -0.34 11.24 35.26
N ASP A 2 0.13 11.75 34.13
CA ASP A 2 -0.69 12.33 33.07
C ASP A 2 -0.10 11.84 31.74
N ASP A 3 -0.44 10.61 31.37
CA ASP A 3 -0.01 10.00 30.12
C ASP A 3 -0.98 10.41 29.02
N THR A 4 -0.89 11.67 28.58
CA THR A 4 -1.67 12.16 27.44
C THR A 4 -0.98 11.78 26.12
N ILE A 5 -1.63 10.91 25.33
CA ILE A 5 -1.17 10.53 23.98
C ILE A 5 -1.76 11.50 22.95
N ALA A 6 -0.90 12.12 22.14
CA ALA A 6 -1.30 12.95 21.00
C ALA A 6 -1.18 12.17 19.68
N VAL A 7 -2.22 12.24 18.84
CA VAL A 7 -2.28 11.54 17.54
C VAL A 7 -2.46 12.55 16.41
N ARG A 8 -1.71 12.37 15.32
CA ARG A 8 -1.88 13.13 14.06
C ARG A 8 -2.22 12.17 12.93
N VAL A 9 -3.24 12.53 12.14
CA VAL A 9 -3.64 11.80 10.93
C VAL A 9 -3.18 12.57 9.70
N MET A 10 -2.58 11.87 8.75
CA MET A 10 -2.11 12.43 7.47
C MET A 10 -2.46 11.48 6.33
N LYS A 11 -2.44 11.99 5.08
CA LYS A 11 -2.60 11.14 3.89
C LYS A 11 -1.40 10.20 3.80
N ALA A 12 -1.65 8.94 3.46
CA ALA A 12 -0.60 7.96 3.20
C ALA A 12 0.07 8.23 1.84
N ASP A 13 1.36 7.92 1.74
CA ASP A 13 2.14 8.05 0.51
C ASP A 13 1.79 6.95 -0.52
N GLY A 14 2.14 7.21 -1.78
CA GLY A 14 1.88 6.31 -2.90
C GLY A 14 0.42 6.29 -3.35
N GLU A 15 0.03 5.18 -3.98
CA GLU A 15 -1.28 5.01 -4.60
C GLU A 15 -2.04 3.81 -4.03
N LYS A 16 -3.37 3.84 -4.12
CA LYS A 16 -4.23 2.75 -3.64
C LYS A 16 -4.04 1.51 -4.52
N CYS A 17 -3.61 0.40 -3.93
CA CYS A 17 -3.62 -0.88 -4.61
C CYS A 17 -5.05 -1.38 -4.86
N MET A 18 -5.37 -1.76 -6.10
CA MET A 18 -6.73 -2.21 -6.45
C MET A 18 -7.10 -3.61 -5.95
N ARG A 19 -6.11 -4.43 -5.55
CA ARG A 19 -6.33 -5.79 -5.04
C ARG A 19 -6.48 -5.84 -3.51
N CYS A 20 -5.62 -5.16 -2.76
CA CYS A 20 -5.62 -5.21 -1.29
C CYS A 20 -6.01 -3.88 -0.60
N TRP A 21 -6.20 -2.81 -1.36
CA TRP A 21 -6.64 -1.48 -0.90
C TRP A 21 -5.70 -0.75 0.05
N VAL A 22 -4.48 -1.26 0.25
CA VAL A 22 -3.41 -0.54 0.95
C VAL A 22 -2.78 0.49 0.01
N PHE A 23 -2.46 1.68 0.53
CA PHE A 23 -1.64 2.66 -0.18
C PHE A 23 -0.18 2.19 -0.19
N SER A 24 0.43 2.17 -1.37
CA SER A 24 1.82 1.73 -1.54
C SER A 24 2.48 2.51 -2.67
N GLU A 25 3.73 2.91 -2.43
CA GLU A 25 4.59 3.53 -3.44
C GLU A 25 5.00 2.55 -4.57
N THR A 26 4.69 1.26 -4.42
CA THR A 26 5.01 0.22 -5.41
C THR A 26 3.91 0.00 -6.46
N VAL A 27 2.73 0.61 -6.29
CA VAL A 27 1.68 0.56 -7.31
C VAL A 27 2.20 1.24 -8.58
N GLY A 28 2.01 0.61 -9.74
CA GLY A 28 2.50 1.09 -11.03
C GLY A 28 3.86 0.53 -11.48
N GLN A 29 4.57 -0.21 -10.62
CA GLN A 29 5.92 -0.72 -10.94
C GLN A 29 5.93 -1.96 -11.85
N PHE A 30 4.79 -2.64 -12.04
CA PHE A 30 4.69 -3.89 -12.80
C PHE A 30 3.83 -3.70 -14.05
N SER A 31 4.42 -3.80 -15.24
CA SER A 31 3.73 -3.49 -16.51
C SER A 31 2.58 -4.44 -16.84
N ASP A 32 2.66 -5.70 -16.42
CA ASP A 32 1.61 -6.71 -16.58
C ASP A 32 0.48 -6.56 -15.55
N HIS A 33 0.74 -5.89 -14.42
CA HIS A 33 -0.25 -5.59 -13.38
C HIS A 33 -0.03 -4.17 -12.79
N PRO A 34 -0.31 -3.08 -13.55
CA PRO A 34 0.09 -1.73 -13.16
C PRO A 34 -0.72 -1.16 -11.99
N SER A 35 -1.85 -1.77 -11.62
CA SER A 35 -2.75 -1.28 -10.57
C SER A 35 -2.56 -1.94 -9.20
N ILE A 36 -1.52 -2.77 -9.03
CA ILE A 36 -1.28 -3.51 -7.78
C ILE A 36 0.10 -3.24 -7.17
N CYS A 37 0.21 -3.44 -5.86
CA CYS A 37 1.47 -3.32 -5.13
C CYS A 37 2.33 -4.59 -5.22
N ASN A 38 3.59 -4.49 -4.82
CA ASN A 38 4.57 -5.59 -4.83
C ASN A 38 4.10 -6.85 -4.12
N LYS A 39 3.42 -6.72 -2.96
CA LYS A 39 2.87 -7.86 -2.21
C LYS A 39 1.84 -8.63 -3.03
N CYS A 40 0.95 -7.90 -3.70
CA CYS A 40 -0.06 -8.50 -4.55
C CYS A 40 0.54 -9.12 -5.81
N TYR A 41 1.57 -8.47 -6.38
CA TYR A 41 2.30 -8.99 -7.53
C TYR A 41 3.00 -10.32 -7.24
N GLY A 42 3.71 -10.42 -6.11
CA GLY A 42 4.38 -11.65 -5.69
C GLY A 42 3.41 -12.83 -5.58
N ILE A 43 2.24 -12.62 -4.98
CA ILE A 43 1.19 -13.65 -4.88
C ILE A 43 0.71 -14.12 -6.25
N LEU A 44 0.63 -13.23 -7.26
CA LEU A 44 0.20 -13.60 -8.61
C LEU A 44 1.30 -14.28 -9.44
N LYS A 45 2.56 -14.21 -9.02
CA LYS A 45 3.71 -14.81 -9.72
C LYS A 45 4.08 -16.20 -9.21
N GLU A 46 3.52 -16.61 -8.08
CA GLU A 46 3.76 -17.93 -7.48
C GLU A 46 2.80 -19.02 -8.00
N ASP A 47 1.91 -18.69 -8.95
CA ASP A 47 1.03 -19.63 -9.67
C ASP A 47 1.49 -19.88 -11.12
#